data_AF-A0AAW2XYH5-F1
#
_entry.id   AF-A0AAW2XYH5-F1
#
_cell.length_a   1.000
_cell.length_b   1.000
_cell.length_c   1.000
_cell.angle_alpha   90.00
_cell.angle_beta   90.00
_cell.angle_gamma   90.00
#
_symmetry.space_group_name_H-M   'P 1'
#
loop_
_entity.id
_entity.type
_entity.pdbx_description
1 polymer ?
#
loop_
_entity_poly.entity_id
_entity_poly.type
_entity_poly.pdbx_seq_one_letter_code
_entity_poly.pdbx_strand_id
1 'polypeptide(L)' 'MEPHAVQPPRTRYAVVTGGNKGIGLEIVRQPARAGAIVVLTARDEKRDGSHEIAA' A
#
# COMPACT_ATOMS: atom_id res chain seq x y z
N MET A 1 17.17 20.29 26.82
CA MET A 1 16.64 19.57 25.64
C MET A 1 15.53 18.69 26.14
N GLU A 2 14.30 18.92 25.72
CA GLU A 2 13.18 18.03 26.02
C GLU A 2 13.49 16.63 25.43
N PRO A 3 13.31 15.53 26.19
CA PRO A 3 13.49 14.20 25.64
C PRO A 3 12.48 14.04 24.50
N HIS A 4 12.96 13.65 23.31
CA HIS A 4 12.08 13.23 22.23
C HIS A 4 11.28 12.03 22.75
N ALA A 5 10.01 12.27 23.10
CA ALA A 5 9.09 11.22 23.47
C ALA A 5 9.18 10.12 22.40
N VAL A 6 9.42 8.88 22.85
CA VAL A 6 9.41 7.71 21.96
C VAL A 6 8.04 7.68 21.30
N GLN A 7 7.98 8.06 20.03
CA GLN A 7 6.74 8.04 19.28
C GLN A 7 6.27 6.58 19.22
N PRO A 8 4.98 6.32 19.47
CA PRO A 8 4.45 4.97 19.33
C PRO A 8 4.69 4.46 17.90
N PRO A 9 4.75 3.13 17.70
CA PRO A 9 4.95 2.55 16.38
C PRO A 9 3.92 3.13 15.40
N ARG A 10 4.41 3.79 14.35
CA ARG A 10 3.58 4.46 13.36
C ARG A 10 3.14 3.48 12.29
N THR A 11 1.85 3.20 12.21
CA THR A 11 1.26 2.48 11.07
C THR A 11 1.49 3.27 9.79
N ARG A 12 2.06 2.63 8.76
CA ARG A 12 2.32 3.25 7.46
C ARG A 12 1.20 2.91 6.49
N TYR A 13 0.70 3.91 5.78
CA TYR A 13 -0.28 3.75 4.72
C TYR A 13 0.33 4.13 3.37
N ALA A 14 0.03 3.36 2.33
CA ALA A 14 0.37 3.69 0.95
C ALA A 14 -0.91 3.76 0.11
N VAL A 15 -1.12 4.88 -0.60
CA VAL A 15 -2.22 5.02 -1.55
C VAL A 15 -1.66 4.93 -2.95
N VAL A 16 -2.11 3.96 -3.74
CA VAL A 16 -1.61 3.72 -5.10
C VAL A 16 -2.73 3.88 -6.10
N THR A 17 -2.59 4.86 -7.00
CA THR A 17 -3.50 5.02 -8.15
C THR A 17 -3.00 4.19 -9.34
N GLY A 18 -3.92 3.62 -10.13
CA GLY A 18 -3.57 2.66 -11.18
C GLY A 18 -2.98 1.35 -10.63
N GLY A 19 -3.22 1.04 -9.34
CA GLY A 19 -2.57 -0.07 -8.63
C GLY A 19 -3.11 -1.46 -8.95
N ASN A 20 -4.06 -1.58 -9.88
CA ASN A 20 -4.73 -2.84 -10.19
C ASN A 20 -4.02 -3.66 -11.30
N LYS A 21 -3.02 -3.10 -12.01
CA LYS A 21 -2.21 -3.83 -13.00
C LYS A 21 -0.86 -3.18 -13.28
N GLY A 22 -0.04 -3.89 -14.07
CA GLY A 22 1.24 -3.40 -14.57
C GLY A 22 2.17 -2.93 -13.45
N ILE A 23 2.83 -1.80 -13.67
CA ILE A 23 3.78 -1.23 -12.70
C ILE A 23 3.09 -0.83 -11.39
N GLY A 24 1.84 -0.32 -11.45
CA GLY A 24 1.10 0.07 -10.26
C GLY A 24 0.86 -1.09 -9.29
N LEU A 25 0.57 -2.28 -9.82
CA LEU A 25 0.39 -3.49 -8.99
C LEU A 25 1.71 -3.96 -8.36
N GLU A 26 2.82 -3.88 -9.09
CA GLU A 26 4.13 -4.21 -8.51
C GLU A 26 4.53 -3.22 -7.41
N ILE A 27 4.20 -1.94 -7.58
CA ILE A 27 4.38 -0.92 -6.55
C ILE A 27 3.51 -1.20 -5.32
N VAL A 28 2.32 -1.82 -5.44
CA VAL A 28 1.50 -2.20 -4.28
C VAL A 28 2.15 -3.34 -3.47
N ARG A 29 2.81 -4.30 -4.13
CA ARG A 29 3.40 -5.47 -3.47
C ARG A 29 4.55 -5.12 -2.54
N GLN A 30 5.39 -4.15 -2.90
CA GLN A 30 6.58 -3.83 -2.10
C GLN A 30 6.25 -3.20 -0.72
N PRO A 31 5.37 -2.18 -0.61
CA PRO A 31 4.91 -1.65 0.67
C PRO A 31 4.09 -2.64 1.48
N ALA A 32 3.26 -3.47 0.83
CA ALA A 32 2.51 -4.52 1.53
C ALA A 32 3.46 -5.49 2.24
N ARG A 33 4.51 -5.95 1.53
CA ARG A 33 5.60 -6.78 2.09
C ARG A 33 6.42 -6.10 3.18
N ALA A 34 6.47 -4.77 3.16
CA ALA A 34 7.10 -3.98 4.20
C ALA A 34 6.18 -3.71 5.40
N GLY A 35 4.96 -4.29 5.43
CA GLY A 35 3.99 -4.13 6.52
C GLY A 35 3.19 -2.83 6.48
N ALA A 36 3.17 -2.12 5.34
CA ALA A 36 2.30 -0.98 5.16
C ALA A 36 0.88 -1.44 4.80
N ILE A 37 -0.13 -0.72 5.29
CA ILE A 37 -1.51 -0.87 4.84
C ILE A 37 -1.63 -0.18 3.48
N VAL A 38 -1.99 -0.93 2.44
CA VAL A 38 -2.08 -0.38 1.08
C VAL A 38 -3.52 -0.22 0.65
N VAL A 39 -3.86 0.97 0.16
CA VAL A 39 -5.13 1.28 -0.49
C VAL A 39 -4.83 1.51 -1.97
N LEU A 40 -5.26 0.57 -2.81
CA LEU A 40 -5.14 0.72 -4.26
C LEU A 40 -6.44 1.23 -4.86
N THR A 41 -6.34 2.09 -5.85
CA THR A 41 -7.46 2.60 -6.64
C THR A 41 -7.12 2.54 -8.13
N ALA A 42 -8.13 2.27 -8.96
CA ALA A 42 -8.00 2.25 -10.40
C ALA A 42 -9.33 2.65 -11.06
N ARG A 43 -9.28 2.95 -12.36
CA ARG A 43 -10.46 3.44 -13.10
C ARG A 43 -11.54 2.38 -13.31
N ASP A 44 -11.14 1.11 -13.43
CA ASP A 44 -12.04 0.00 -13.74
C ASP A 44 -11.65 -1.21 -12.87
N GLU A 45 -12.56 -1.57 -11.97
CA GLU A 45 -12.40 -2.71 -11.06
C GLU A 45 -12.67 -4.06 -11.74
N LYS A 46 -13.42 -4.08 -12.85
CA LYS A 46 -13.90 -5.30 -13.50
C LYS A 46 -13.01 -5.78 -14.63
N ARG A 47 -12.26 -4.88 -15.26
CA ARG A 47 -11.43 -5.21 -16.41
C ARG A 47 -10.24 -6.12 -16.07
N ASP A 48 -9.80 -6.12 -14.81
CA ASP A 48 -8.48 -6.62 -14.45
C ASP A 48 -8.52 -7.76 -13.40
N GLY A 49 -9.69 -8.18 -12.91
CA GLY A 49 -9.85 -9.29 -11.96
C GLY A 49 -9.50 -8.96 -10.49
N SER A 50 -9.95 -9.80 -9.56
CA SER A 50 -9.63 -9.67 -8.13
C SER A 50 -8.19 -10.11 -7.87
N HIS A 51 -7.37 -9.23 -7.30
CA HIS A 51 -5.99 -9.53 -6.93
C HIS A 51 -5.89 -9.77 -5.43
N GLU A 52 -5.51 -10.99 -5.05
CA GLU A 52 -5.07 -11.26 -3.68
C GLU A 52 -3.64 -10.73 -3.54
N ILE A 53 -3.47 -9.72 -2.70
CA ILE A 53 -2.17 -9.16 -2.40
C ILE A 53 -1.77 -9.72 -1.05
N ALA A 54 -1.01 -10.81 -1.08
CA ALA A 54 -0.37 -11.33 0.12
C ALA A 54 0.62 -10.29 0.64
N ALA A 55 0.39 -9.85 1.89
CA ALA A 55 1.35 -9.05 2.65
C ALA A 55 2.61 -9.88 2.92
#